data_AF-A0A9D5RS88-F1
#
_entry.id   AF-A0A9D5RS88-F1
#
_cell.length_a   1.000
_cell.length_b   1.000
_cell.length_c   1.000
_cell.angle_alpha   90.00
_cell.angle_beta   90.00
_cell.angle_gamma   90.00
#
_symmetry.space_group_name_H-M   'P 1'
#
loop_
_entity.id
_entity.type
_entity.pdbx_description
1 polymer ?
#
loop_
_entity_poly.entity_id
_entity_poly.type
_entity_poly.pdbx_seq_one_letter_code
_entity_poly.pdbx_strand_id
1 'polypeptide(L)'
;MGFFDFLKAKTPEYVIKKYYGDYLRKPYVSPDRDFDDWEMRVKTFPKMLVQREMMTPYDDGLLPGHVRMLYWIKNINRGKVPEYFEYEHGLDFLAEYKVLEAAGYVCGNHVTEKGEEALDRHEDFIERYYPKPKVKGGAAPVVEEVPPSNDIDGIITYINRITKKQCQALGIPVQTIGLRFLDQQKTVFSNLPNTPSGKKPKYPRILHYERPEKGQIWQFGDIWFQNDGSVGKTRQIYWKSGEGYFIDFGQTRGELVLKKVIRSIPLKDNYHEIIYKE
;
A
#
# COMPACT_ATOMS: atom_id res chain seq x y z
N MET A 1 -31.61 -28.43 -21.60
CA MET A 1 -30.27 -27.81 -21.61
C MET A 1 -29.35 -28.74 -22.38
N GLY A 2 -28.69 -28.25 -23.42
CA GLY A 2 -27.99 -29.08 -24.40
C GLY A 2 -26.53 -29.34 -24.03
N PHE A 3 -26.03 -30.51 -24.41
CA PHE A 3 -24.69 -31.09 -24.14
C PHE A 3 -23.48 -30.25 -24.62
N PHE A 4 -23.71 -29.08 -25.24
CA PHE A 4 -22.67 -28.21 -25.83
C PHE A 4 -22.45 -26.89 -25.08
N ASP A 5 -23.16 -26.63 -23.96
CA ASP A 5 -23.04 -25.35 -23.24
C ASP A 5 -21.66 -25.11 -22.59
N PHE A 6 -20.77 -26.11 -22.52
CA PHE A 6 -19.41 -25.95 -21.99
C PHE A 6 -18.43 -25.27 -22.97
N LEU A 7 -18.75 -25.21 -24.28
CA LEU A 7 -17.88 -24.65 -25.32
C LEU A 7 -18.11 -23.16 -25.61
N LYS A 8 -19.07 -22.51 -24.94
CA LYS A 8 -19.31 -21.07 -25.13
C LYS A 8 -18.25 -20.29 -24.38
N ALA A 9 -17.48 -19.49 -25.13
CA ALA A 9 -16.60 -18.48 -24.54
C ALA A 9 -17.41 -17.63 -23.55
N LYS A 10 -16.89 -17.46 -22.34
CA LYS A 10 -17.47 -16.55 -21.36
C LYS A 10 -17.34 -15.13 -21.91
N THR A 11 -18.40 -14.34 -21.75
CA THR A 11 -18.47 -12.95 -22.21
C THR A 11 -18.72 -12.02 -21.03
N PRO A 12 -18.54 -10.69 -21.18
CA PRO A 12 -19.00 -9.72 -20.19
C PRO A 12 -20.45 -9.94 -19.77
N GLU A 13 -21.36 -10.18 -20.72
CA GLU A 13 -22.79 -10.39 -20.46
C GLU A 13 -23.03 -11.62 -19.59
N TYR A 14 -22.26 -12.70 -19.79
CA TYR A 14 -22.30 -13.88 -18.93
C TYR A 14 -21.95 -13.49 -17.48
N VAL A 15 -20.87 -12.74 -17.28
CA VAL A 15 -20.43 -12.30 -15.96
C VAL A 15 -21.46 -11.40 -15.30
N ILE A 16 -21.97 -10.40 -16.02
CA ILE A 16 -23.01 -9.48 -15.52
C ILE A 16 -24.25 -10.25 -15.08
N LYS A 17 -24.74 -11.17 -15.92
CA LYS A 17 -25.94 -11.96 -15.60
C LYS A 17 -25.72 -12.87 -14.39
N LYS A 18 -24.56 -13.51 -14.30
CA LYS A 18 -24.27 -14.51 -13.27
C LYS A 18 -23.95 -13.90 -11.90
N TYR A 19 -23.18 -12.82 -11.86
CA TYR A 19 -22.61 -12.28 -10.62
C TYR A 19 -23.22 -10.96 -10.18
N TYR A 20 -23.78 -10.19 -11.10
CA TYR A 20 -24.24 -8.81 -10.84
C TYR A 20 -25.69 -8.58 -11.25
N GLY A 21 -26.46 -9.66 -11.48
CA GLY A 21 -27.81 -9.61 -12.06
C GLY A 21 -28.82 -8.78 -11.25
N ASP A 22 -28.59 -8.63 -9.95
CA ASP A 22 -29.41 -7.90 -9.00
C ASP A 22 -28.84 -6.52 -8.60
N TYR A 23 -27.72 -6.10 -9.20
CA TYR A 23 -27.16 -4.76 -8.98
C TYR A 23 -28.01 -3.72 -9.70
N LEU A 24 -28.29 -2.58 -9.06
CA LEU A 24 -29.05 -1.49 -9.70
C LEU A 24 -28.28 -0.92 -10.90
N ARG A 25 -26.99 -0.63 -10.72
CA ARG A 25 -26.06 -0.28 -11.80
C ARG A 25 -25.07 -1.43 -11.99
N LYS A 26 -24.92 -1.90 -13.23
CA LYS A 26 -24.01 -3.01 -13.54
C LYS A 26 -22.57 -2.50 -13.61
N PRO A 27 -21.59 -3.22 -13.03
CA PRO A 27 -20.19 -2.87 -13.22
C PRO A 27 -19.79 -3.07 -14.69
N TYR A 28 -18.82 -2.30 -15.15
CA TYR A 28 -18.10 -2.59 -16.37
C TYR A 28 -17.26 -3.85 -16.21
N VAL A 29 -17.24 -4.66 -17.26
CA VAL A 29 -16.42 -5.87 -17.38
C VAL A 29 -15.78 -5.83 -18.75
N SER A 30 -14.45 -5.75 -18.81
CA SER A 30 -13.73 -5.67 -20.07
C SER A 30 -13.98 -6.92 -20.93
N PRO A 31 -14.21 -6.76 -22.26
CA PRO A 31 -14.30 -7.89 -23.17
C PRO A 31 -13.00 -8.67 -23.30
N ASP A 32 -11.86 -8.04 -22.99
CA ASP A 32 -10.52 -8.64 -23.10
C ASP A 32 -10.10 -9.37 -21.81
N ARG A 33 -10.98 -9.46 -20.81
CA ARG A 33 -10.71 -10.13 -19.53
C ARG A 33 -10.53 -11.64 -19.73
N ASP A 34 -9.51 -12.21 -19.10
CA ASP A 34 -9.42 -13.66 -18.95
C ASP A 34 -10.47 -14.15 -17.94
N PHE A 35 -11.62 -14.55 -18.48
CA PHE A 35 -12.77 -14.98 -17.68
C PHE A 35 -12.58 -16.32 -16.96
N ASP A 36 -11.66 -17.16 -17.42
CA ASP A 36 -11.41 -18.46 -16.80
C ASP A 36 -10.54 -18.30 -15.55
N ASP A 37 -9.42 -17.57 -15.67
CA ASP A 37 -8.58 -17.23 -14.52
C ASP A 37 -9.34 -16.34 -13.52
N TRP A 38 -10.05 -15.31 -13.99
CA TRP A 38 -10.82 -14.44 -13.11
C TRP A 38 -11.91 -15.20 -12.34
N GLU A 39 -12.68 -16.07 -13.00
CA GLU A 39 -13.74 -16.82 -12.32
C GLU A 39 -13.18 -17.83 -11.30
N MET A 40 -12.04 -18.46 -11.61
CA MET A 40 -11.34 -19.32 -10.66
C MET A 40 -10.97 -18.54 -9.40
N ARG A 41 -10.39 -17.34 -9.56
CA ARG A 41 -10.01 -16.49 -8.43
C ARG A 41 -11.21 -16.03 -7.62
N VAL A 42 -12.31 -15.63 -8.27
CA VAL A 42 -13.56 -15.24 -7.60
C VAL A 42 -14.15 -16.39 -6.79
N LYS A 43 -14.10 -17.64 -7.29
CA LYS A 43 -14.56 -18.81 -6.53
C LYS A 43 -13.75 -19.01 -5.26
N THR A 44 -12.44 -18.76 -5.29
CA THR A 44 -11.55 -18.86 -4.13
C THR A 44 -11.69 -17.64 -3.20
N PHE A 45 -11.87 -16.45 -3.75
CA PHE A 45 -11.91 -15.18 -3.04
C PHE A 45 -13.13 -14.34 -3.48
N PRO A 46 -14.32 -14.61 -2.94
CA PRO A 46 -15.54 -13.91 -3.35
C PRO A 46 -15.49 -12.38 -3.20
N LYS A 47 -14.64 -11.87 -2.31
CA LYS A 47 -14.39 -10.43 -2.14
C LYS A 47 -13.76 -9.74 -3.36
N MET A 48 -13.27 -10.51 -4.35
CA MET A 48 -12.78 -9.98 -5.63
C MET A 48 -13.89 -9.54 -6.58
N LEU A 49 -15.15 -9.88 -6.30
CA LEU A 49 -16.28 -9.28 -7.03
C LEU A 49 -16.35 -7.79 -6.70
N VAL A 50 -16.72 -6.99 -7.70
CA VAL A 50 -17.06 -5.58 -7.48
C VAL A 50 -18.19 -5.53 -6.48
N GLN A 51 -17.97 -4.93 -5.33
CA GLN A 51 -18.95 -4.90 -4.26
C GLN A 51 -20.14 -4.01 -4.65
N ARG A 52 -21.35 -4.33 -4.19
CA ARG A 52 -22.59 -3.61 -4.55
C ARG A 52 -22.51 -2.13 -4.18
N GLU A 53 -21.87 -1.84 -3.05
CA GLU A 53 -21.68 -0.51 -2.53
C GLU A 53 -20.89 0.36 -3.52
N MET A 54 -19.92 -0.22 -4.25
CA MET A 54 -19.14 0.49 -5.27
C MET A 54 -19.96 0.89 -6.50
N MET A 55 -21.11 0.22 -6.72
CA MET A 55 -22.05 0.50 -7.81
C MET A 55 -23.31 1.23 -7.34
N THR A 56 -23.35 1.68 -6.08
CA THR A 56 -24.44 2.48 -5.53
C THR A 56 -24.06 3.96 -5.55
N PRO A 57 -24.78 4.82 -6.29
CA PRO A 57 -24.47 6.24 -6.29
C PRO A 57 -24.71 6.90 -4.93
N TYR A 58 -23.91 7.92 -4.64
CA TYR A 58 -24.19 8.90 -3.60
C TYR A 58 -25.37 9.80 -4.00
N ASP A 59 -25.81 10.64 -3.08
CA ASP A 59 -26.90 11.62 -3.27
C ASP A 59 -26.60 12.66 -4.36
N ASP A 60 -25.33 12.97 -4.59
CA ASP A 60 -24.85 13.82 -5.69
C ASP A 60 -24.68 13.10 -7.04
N GLY A 61 -25.05 11.82 -7.09
CA GLY A 61 -25.05 10.98 -8.29
C GLY A 61 -23.69 10.39 -8.66
N LEU A 62 -22.62 10.71 -7.92
CA LEU A 62 -21.31 10.09 -8.12
C LEU A 62 -21.29 8.65 -7.59
N LEU A 63 -20.59 7.76 -8.27
CA LEU A 63 -20.21 6.47 -7.69
C LEU A 63 -18.99 6.63 -6.77
N PRO A 64 -18.79 5.74 -5.79
CA PRO A 64 -17.52 5.63 -5.05
C PRO A 64 -16.31 5.56 -5.98
N GLY A 65 -16.43 4.84 -7.11
CA GLY A 65 -15.40 4.80 -8.14
C GLY A 65 -15.11 6.16 -8.80
N HIS A 66 -16.10 7.04 -8.94
CA HIS A 66 -15.87 8.39 -9.47
C HIS A 66 -15.06 9.25 -8.51
N VAL A 67 -15.39 9.20 -7.22
CA VAL A 67 -14.62 9.88 -6.16
C VAL A 67 -13.16 9.39 -6.19
N ARG A 68 -12.96 8.07 -6.37
CA ARG A 68 -11.63 7.48 -6.57
C ARG A 68 -10.92 8.03 -7.81
N MET A 69 -11.63 8.19 -8.94
CA MET A 69 -11.08 8.73 -10.18
C MET A 69 -10.61 10.17 -9.99
N LEU A 70 -11.45 11.02 -9.38
CA LEU A 70 -11.11 12.42 -9.10
C LEU A 70 -9.83 12.51 -8.26
N TYR A 71 -9.73 11.72 -7.19
CA TYR A 71 -8.53 11.71 -6.35
C TYR A 71 -7.29 11.27 -7.11
N TRP A 72 -7.41 10.23 -7.95
CA TRP A 72 -6.29 9.73 -8.75
C TRP A 72 -5.82 10.76 -9.79
N ILE A 73 -6.76 11.42 -10.48
CA ILE A 73 -6.46 12.49 -11.46
C ILE A 73 -5.70 13.62 -10.76
N LYS A 74 -6.18 14.07 -9.60
CA LYS A 74 -5.56 15.16 -8.83
C LYS A 74 -4.17 14.81 -8.28
N ASN A 75 -4.02 13.65 -7.64
CA ASN A 75 -2.88 13.40 -6.73
C ASN A 75 -1.87 12.36 -7.23
N ILE A 76 -2.21 11.56 -8.25
CA ILE A 76 -1.41 10.39 -8.62
C ILE A 76 -1.03 10.39 -10.08
N ASN A 77 -1.99 10.61 -10.99
CA ASN A 77 -1.94 10.36 -12.42
C ASN A 77 -0.52 10.26 -13.03
N ARG A 78 -0.12 9.02 -13.37
CA ARG A 78 1.19 8.68 -13.96
C ARG A 78 1.08 8.11 -15.38
N GLY A 79 -0.01 8.42 -16.09
CA GLY A 79 -0.24 8.03 -17.48
C GLY A 79 -0.91 6.66 -17.68
N LYS A 80 -0.55 5.61 -16.93
CA LYS A 80 -1.27 4.31 -17.01
C LYS A 80 -2.45 4.28 -16.04
N VAL A 81 -3.66 4.06 -16.56
CA VAL A 81 -4.87 3.85 -15.76
C VAL A 81 -4.74 2.54 -14.96
N PRO A 82 -4.94 2.57 -13.63
CA PRO A 82 -4.91 1.38 -12.80
C PRO A 82 -6.07 0.42 -13.05
N GLU A 83 -5.79 -0.87 -13.01
CA GLU A 83 -6.77 -1.96 -13.19
C GLU A 83 -7.84 -2.00 -12.09
N TYR A 84 -7.55 -1.48 -10.88
CA TYR A 84 -8.53 -1.46 -9.79
C TYR A 84 -9.78 -0.64 -10.12
N PHE A 85 -9.73 0.31 -11.07
CA PHE A 85 -10.93 1.02 -11.51
C PHE A 85 -11.96 0.06 -12.12
N GLU A 86 -11.50 -0.94 -12.87
CA GLU A 86 -12.36 -1.99 -13.40
C GLU A 86 -12.67 -3.04 -12.31
N TYR A 87 -11.64 -3.61 -11.68
CA TYR A 87 -11.81 -4.80 -10.84
C TYR A 87 -12.41 -4.51 -9.45
N GLU A 88 -12.15 -3.34 -8.87
CA GLU A 88 -12.67 -2.98 -7.54
C GLU A 88 -13.87 -2.04 -7.63
N HIS A 89 -13.88 -1.13 -8.62
CA HIS A 89 -14.92 -0.11 -8.74
C HIS A 89 -15.89 -0.31 -9.92
N GLY A 90 -15.65 -1.32 -10.77
CA GLY A 90 -16.58 -1.63 -11.87
C GLY A 90 -16.72 -0.52 -12.90
N LEU A 91 -15.68 0.29 -13.14
CA LEU A 91 -15.73 1.43 -14.04
C LEU A 91 -14.95 1.17 -15.33
N ASP A 92 -15.53 1.56 -16.47
CA ASP A 92 -14.77 1.88 -17.67
C ASP A 92 -14.21 3.29 -17.48
N PHE A 93 -12.92 3.38 -17.15
CA PHE A 93 -12.30 4.66 -16.81
C PHE A 93 -12.49 5.72 -17.90
N LEU A 94 -12.35 5.36 -19.18
CA LEU A 94 -12.42 6.32 -20.27
C LEU A 94 -13.86 6.78 -20.53
N ALA A 95 -14.83 5.87 -20.45
CA ALA A 95 -16.24 6.22 -20.57
C ALA A 95 -16.69 7.11 -19.40
N GLU A 96 -16.35 6.73 -18.17
CA GLU A 96 -16.72 7.48 -16.96
C GLU A 96 -15.99 8.82 -16.88
N TYR A 97 -14.76 8.93 -17.38
CA TYR A 97 -14.04 10.21 -17.46
C TYR A 97 -14.83 11.22 -18.31
N LYS A 98 -15.36 10.80 -19.48
CA LYS A 98 -16.18 11.66 -20.34
C LYS A 98 -17.46 12.11 -19.64
N VAL A 99 -18.07 11.25 -18.83
CA VAL A 99 -19.24 11.59 -18.02
C VAL A 99 -18.88 12.66 -16.98
N LEU A 100 -17.76 12.50 -16.28
CA LEU A 100 -17.28 13.47 -15.30
C LEU A 100 -16.89 14.81 -15.93
N GLU A 101 -16.28 14.78 -17.12
CA GLU A 101 -15.92 15.98 -17.89
C GLU A 101 -17.17 16.74 -18.34
N ALA A 102 -18.15 16.04 -18.92
CA ALA A 102 -19.43 16.64 -19.32
C ALA A 102 -20.22 17.19 -18.11
N ALA A 103 -20.10 16.57 -16.94
CA ALA A 103 -20.71 17.03 -15.70
C ALA A 103 -19.90 18.13 -14.99
N GLY A 104 -18.75 18.53 -15.55
CA GLY A 104 -17.92 19.63 -15.07
C GLY A 104 -17.07 19.33 -13.84
N TYR A 105 -16.81 18.06 -13.51
CA TYR A 105 -15.94 17.65 -12.39
C TYR A 105 -14.46 17.62 -12.75
N VAL A 106 -14.15 17.47 -14.05
CA VAL A 106 -12.78 17.45 -14.59
C VAL A 106 -12.71 18.27 -15.87
N CYS A 107 -11.52 18.77 -16.20
CA CYS A 107 -11.23 19.45 -17.44
C CYS A 107 -9.79 19.11 -17.86
N GLY A 108 -9.65 18.32 -18.93
CA GLY A 108 -8.35 17.74 -19.30
C GLY A 108 -7.72 16.96 -18.14
N ASN A 109 -6.45 17.23 -17.83
CA ASN A 109 -5.75 16.50 -16.76
C ASN A 109 -5.97 17.06 -15.35
N HIS A 110 -7.01 17.86 -15.14
CA HIS A 110 -7.25 18.56 -13.88
C HIS A 110 -8.67 18.31 -13.34
N VAL A 111 -8.76 18.29 -12.02
CA VAL A 111 -10.03 18.33 -11.29
C VAL A 111 -10.47 19.80 -11.19
N THR A 112 -11.74 20.08 -11.44
CA THR A 112 -12.32 21.43 -11.33
C THR A 112 -12.67 21.76 -9.88
N GLU A 113 -13.07 22.99 -9.58
CA GLU A 113 -13.60 23.38 -8.26
C GLU A 113 -14.75 22.45 -7.80
N LYS A 114 -15.70 22.16 -8.68
CA LYS A 114 -16.79 21.20 -8.42
C LYS A 114 -16.27 19.80 -8.09
N GLY A 115 -15.20 19.36 -8.76
CA GLY A 115 -14.54 18.09 -8.46
C GLY A 115 -13.82 18.08 -7.12
N GLU A 116 -13.24 19.21 -6.72
CA GLU A 116 -12.64 19.39 -5.40
C GLU A 116 -13.69 19.35 -4.29
N GLU A 117 -14.82 20.05 -4.47
CA GLU A 117 -15.96 20.00 -3.54
C GLU A 117 -16.49 18.57 -3.37
N ALA A 118 -16.53 17.78 -4.44
CA ALA A 118 -16.91 16.37 -4.37
C ALA A 118 -15.89 15.52 -3.59
N LEU A 119 -14.59 15.80 -3.73
CA LEU A 119 -13.55 15.13 -2.94
C LEU A 119 -13.65 15.47 -1.46
N ASP A 120 -13.94 16.72 -1.12
CA ASP A 120 -14.13 17.15 0.26
C ASP A 120 -15.39 16.53 0.88
N ARG A 121 -16.50 16.47 0.11
CA ARG A 121 -17.75 15.83 0.57
C ARG A 121 -17.57 14.35 0.89
N HIS A 122 -16.76 13.65 0.12
CA HIS A 122 -16.55 12.18 0.22
C HIS A 122 -15.16 11.84 0.78
N GLU A 123 -14.62 12.70 1.64
CA GLU A 123 -13.28 12.52 2.21
C GLU A 123 -13.16 11.20 2.99
N ASP A 124 -14.22 10.78 3.68
CA ASP A 124 -14.25 9.53 4.44
C ASP A 124 -13.98 8.30 3.56
N PHE A 125 -14.50 8.29 2.33
CA PHE A 125 -14.25 7.24 1.36
C PHE A 125 -12.79 7.25 0.91
N ILE A 126 -12.23 8.42 0.62
CA ILE A 126 -10.81 8.57 0.26
C ILE A 126 -9.90 8.09 1.38
N GLU A 127 -10.21 8.43 2.63
CA GLU A 127 -9.43 8.04 3.81
C GLU A 127 -9.38 6.52 4.03
N ARG A 128 -10.36 5.73 3.56
CA ARG A 128 -10.30 4.26 3.62
C ARG A 128 -9.12 3.70 2.83
N TYR A 129 -8.78 4.34 1.72
CA TYR A 129 -7.67 3.91 0.86
C TYR A 129 -6.38 4.70 1.08
N TYR A 130 -6.51 5.95 1.51
CA TYR A 130 -5.40 6.85 1.79
C TYR A 130 -5.55 7.43 3.21
N PRO A 131 -5.44 6.58 4.25
CA PRO A 131 -5.65 7.02 5.62
C PRO A 131 -4.64 8.11 5.98
N LYS A 132 -5.11 9.17 6.61
CA LYS A 132 -4.24 10.22 7.13
C LYS A 132 -3.40 9.69 8.30
N PRO A 133 -2.15 10.15 8.46
CA PRO A 133 -1.36 9.82 9.63
C PRO A 133 -2.04 10.33 10.91
N LYS A 134 -2.11 9.47 11.94
CA LYS A 134 -2.62 9.89 13.26
C LYS A 134 -1.71 10.93 13.93
N VAL A 135 -0.41 10.81 13.72
CA VAL A 135 0.59 11.77 14.17
C VAL A 135 1.10 12.58 12.99
N LYS A 136 0.99 13.91 13.07
CA LYS A 136 1.55 14.86 12.11
C LYS A 136 2.82 15.49 12.69
N GLY A 137 3.82 15.73 11.84
CA GLY A 137 5.11 16.33 12.22
C GLY A 137 6.28 15.53 11.66
N GLY A 138 7.48 16.11 11.64
CA GLY A 138 8.71 15.40 11.26
C GLY A 138 9.43 14.89 12.50
N ALA A 139 9.91 13.66 12.47
CA ALA A 139 10.81 13.16 13.50
C ALA A 139 12.09 14.00 13.51
N ALA A 140 12.46 14.51 14.67
CA ALA A 140 13.75 15.18 14.83
C ALA A 140 14.88 14.13 14.67
N PRO A 141 15.96 14.47 13.94
CA PRO A 141 17.14 13.61 13.90
C PRO A 141 17.65 13.37 15.31
N VAL A 142 17.99 12.12 15.60
CA VAL A 142 18.67 11.76 16.84
C VAL A 142 20.15 11.65 16.49
N VAL A 143 20.94 12.63 16.93
CA VAL A 143 22.40 12.58 16.75
C VAL A 143 22.94 11.46 17.64
N GLU A 144 23.34 10.37 17.00
CA GLU A 144 23.96 9.21 17.64
C GLU A 144 25.11 8.73 16.76
N GLU A 145 26.17 8.27 17.41
CA GLU A 145 27.31 7.69 16.70
C GLU A 145 26.86 6.43 15.96
N VAL A 146 27.04 6.45 14.63
CA VAL A 146 26.68 5.32 13.77
C VAL A 146 27.78 4.26 13.89
N PRO A 147 27.45 3.04 14.35
CA PRO A 147 28.44 1.98 14.47
C PRO A 147 28.99 1.59 13.08
N PRO A 148 30.22 1.08 13.01
CA PRO A 148 30.82 0.70 11.74
C PRO A 148 30.05 -0.47 11.12
N SER A 149 30.06 -0.54 9.78
CA SER A 149 29.22 -1.48 9.00
C SER A 149 29.45 -2.96 9.27
N ASN A 150 30.59 -3.31 9.88
CA ASN A 150 30.97 -4.65 10.27
C ASN A 150 30.55 -5.00 11.70
N ASP A 151 30.15 -4.03 12.53
CA ASP A 151 29.60 -4.24 13.87
C ASP A 151 28.07 -4.33 13.82
N ILE A 152 27.61 -5.52 13.46
CA ILE A 152 26.19 -5.79 13.22
C ILE A 152 25.36 -5.68 14.51
N ASP A 153 25.91 -6.11 15.65
CA ASP A 153 25.26 -5.97 16.96
C ASP A 153 25.19 -4.51 17.41
N GLY A 154 26.25 -3.75 17.16
CA GLY A 154 26.26 -2.30 17.35
C GLY A 154 25.18 -1.62 16.52
N ILE A 155 25.09 -1.93 15.22
CA ILE A 155 24.07 -1.39 14.31
C ILE A 155 22.66 -1.69 14.81
N ILE A 156 22.37 -2.91 15.24
CA ILE A 156 21.06 -3.24 15.84
C ILE A 156 20.79 -2.38 17.06
N THR A 157 21.79 -2.23 17.93
CA THR A 157 21.64 -1.49 19.18
C THR A 157 21.37 -0.01 18.88
N TYR A 158 22.06 0.55 17.91
CA TYR A 158 21.83 1.89 17.38
C TYR A 158 20.41 2.05 16.82
N ILE A 159 19.97 1.17 15.92
CA ILE A 159 18.63 1.23 15.31
C ILE A 159 17.54 1.13 16.39
N ASN A 160 17.70 0.25 17.37
CA ASN A 160 16.78 0.14 18.51
C ASN A 160 16.68 1.43 19.31
N ARG A 161 17.83 2.07 19.56
CA ARG A 161 17.91 3.29 20.36
C ARG A 161 17.22 4.46 19.65
N ILE A 162 17.52 4.69 18.38
CA ILE A 162 16.87 5.75 17.59
C ILE A 162 15.37 5.47 17.40
N THR A 163 14.97 4.20 17.24
CA THR A 163 13.55 3.82 17.12
C THR A 163 12.79 4.18 18.37
N LYS A 164 13.33 3.80 19.54
CA LYS A 164 12.75 4.16 20.83
C LYS A 164 12.64 5.67 21.00
N LYS A 165 13.73 6.41 20.77
CA LYS A 165 13.76 7.87 20.97
C LYS A 165 12.79 8.61 20.04
N GLN A 166 12.79 8.31 18.74
CA GLN A 166 11.94 9.02 17.76
C GLN A 166 10.46 8.67 17.93
N CYS A 167 10.11 7.41 18.19
CA CYS A 167 8.72 7.04 18.49
C CYS A 167 8.22 7.69 19.78
N GLN A 168 9.04 7.74 20.84
CA GLN A 168 8.67 8.41 22.10
C GLN A 168 8.46 9.91 21.91
N ALA A 169 9.35 10.60 21.18
CA ALA A 169 9.21 12.03 20.90
C ALA A 169 7.93 12.36 20.13
N LEU A 170 7.46 11.44 19.29
CA LEU A 170 6.22 11.57 18.52
C LEU A 170 4.97 11.04 19.24
N GLY A 171 5.09 10.59 20.49
CA GLY A 171 3.98 10.00 21.23
C GLY A 171 3.42 8.71 20.63
N ILE A 172 4.22 8.00 19.80
CA ILE A 172 3.80 6.77 19.14
C ILE A 172 3.92 5.61 20.15
N PRO A 173 2.81 4.94 20.51
CA PRO A 173 2.82 3.85 21.49
C PRO A 173 3.27 2.53 20.84
N VAL A 174 4.47 2.51 20.27
CA VAL A 174 5.08 1.24 19.86
C VAL A 174 5.64 0.58 21.11
N GLN A 175 5.11 -0.60 21.49
CA GLN A 175 5.75 -1.46 22.48
C GLN A 175 7.21 -1.64 22.03
N THR A 176 8.16 -1.09 22.79
CA THR A 176 9.60 -1.00 22.46
C THR A 176 10.05 -2.19 21.61
N ILE A 177 10.18 -1.97 20.29
CA ILE A 177 10.71 -2.97 19.38
C ILE A 177 12.19 -3.07 19.68
N GLY A 178 12.58 -4.18 20.31
CA GLY A 178 13.98 -4.58 20.37
C GLY A 178 14.25 -5.48 19.18
N LEU A 179 14.90 -4.96 18.14
CA LEU A 179 15.60 -5.76 17.14
C LEU A 179 16.54 -6.70 17.85
N ARG A 180 16.40 -7.99 17.59
CA ARG A 180 17.30 -9.03 18.06
C ARG A 180 17.56 -10.00 16.92
N PHE A 181 18.84 -10.25 16.62
CA PHE A 181 19.22 -11.40 15.83
C PHE A 181 19.13 -12.63 16.75
N LEU A 182 18.10 -13.46 16.56
CA LEU A 182 18.07 -14.77 17.23
C LEU A 182 18.30 -15.92 16.24
N ASP A 183 18.24 -15.66 14.94
CA ASP A 183 18.54 -16.65 13.90
C ASP A 183 19.70 -16.18 13.02
N GLN A 184 20.91 -16.65 13.32
CA GLN A 184 22.07 -16.37 12.46
C GLN A 184 21.98 -17.10 11.11
N GLN A 185 21.18 -18.17 10.98
CA GLN A 185 21.02 -18.89 9.71
C GLN A 185 20.10 -18.16 8.75
N LYS A 186 19.11 -17.42 9.26
CA LYS A 186 18.19 -16.60 8.46
C LYS A 186 18.61 -15.14 8.33
N THR A 187 19.67 -14.74 9.02
CA THR A 187 20.27 -13.41 8.88
C THR A 187 21.33 -13.45 7.79
N VAL A 188 21.06 -12.83 6.65
CA VAL A 188 21.89 -12.97 5.43
C VAL A 188 22.17 -11.63 4.78
N PHE A 189 23.34 -11.52 4.15
CA PHE A 189 23.68 -10.37 3.32
C PHE A 189 23.36 -10.61 1.86
N SER A 190 22.73 -9.63 1.24
CA SER A 190 22.60 -9.52 -0.22
C SER A 190 23.47 -8.38 -0.74
N ASN A 191 24.28 -8.67 -1.75
CA ASN A 191 25.00 -7.65 -2.51
C ASN A 191 24.27 -7.40 -3.82
N LEU A 192 23.91 -6.15 -4.08
CA LEU A 192 23.23 -5.79 -5.32
C LEU A 192 24.26 -5.56 -6.43
N PRO A 193 24.01 -6.10 -7.65
CA PRO A 193 24.87 -5.83 -8.78
C PRO A 193 24.77 -4.36 -9.20
N ASN A 194 25.74 -3.93 -10.02
CA ASN A 194 25.65 -2.64 -10.69
C ASN A 194 24.38 -2.57 -11.56
N THR A 195 23.88 -1.35 -11.78
CA THR A 195 22.78 -1.12 -12.73
C THR A 195 23.20 -1.54 -14.14
N PRO A 196 22.25 -1.75 -15.08
CA PRO A 196 22.58 -2.03 -16.49
C PRO A 196 23.53 -0.98 -17.12
N SER A 197 23.51 0.25 -16.61
CA SER A 197 24.40 1.34 -17.02
C SER A 197 25.78 1.32 -16.33
N GLY A 198 26.13 0.28 -15.58
CA GLY A 198 27.39 0.12 -14.86
C GLY A 198 27.54 0.95 -13.56
N LYS A 199 26.49 1.67 -13.12
CA LYS A 199 26.56 2.49 -11.90
C LYS A 199 26.37 1.62 -10.66
N LYS A 200 27.14 1.91 -9.60
CA LYS A 200 26.91 1.29 -8.29
C LYS A 200 25.51 1.68 -7.78
N PRO A 201 24.73 0.74 -7.25
CA PRO A 201 23.46 1.06 -6.61
C PRO A 201 23.69 1.98 -5.40
N LYS A 202 22.66 2.76 -5.04
CA LYS A 202 22.68 3.62 -3.84
C LYS A 202 22.93 2.81 -2.57
N TYR A 203 22.35 1.60 -2.52
CA TYR A 203 22.49 0.67 -1.41
C TYR A 203 23.08 -0.66 -1.92
N PRO A 204 24.41 -0.78 -2.03
CA PRO A 204 25.04 -1.98 -2.61
C PRO A 204 24.93 -3.22 -1.74
N ARG A 205 24.66 -3.06 -0.44
CA ARG A 205 24.59 -4.17 0.51
C ARG A 205 23.35 -4.04 1.38
N ILE A 206 22.68 -5.17 1.60
CA ILE A 206 21.47 -5.28 2.43
C ILE A 206 21.70 -6.40 3.43
N LEU A 207 21.44 -6.14 4.71
CA LEU A 207 21.30 -7.18 5.72
C LEU A 207 19.82 -7.49 5.88
N HIS A 208 19.44 -8.70 5.48
CA HIS A 208 18.14 -9.28 5.79
C HIS A 208 18.26 -9.97 7.14
N TYR A 209 17.32 -9.70 8.04
CA TYR A 209 17.30 -10.34 9.34
C TYR A 209 15.94 -10.92 9.64
N GLU A 210 15.96 -12.06 10.31
CA GLU A 210 14.77 -12.69 10.85
C GLU A 210 15.08 -13.16 12.26
N ARG A 211 14.09 -13.00 13.13
CA ARG A 211 14.04 -13.61 14.44
C ARG A 211 13.07 -14.79 14.33
N PRO A 212 13.45 -16.01 14.78
CA PRO A 212 12.53 -17.13 14.79
C PRO A 212 11.30 -16.78 15.62
N GLU A 213 10.16 -17.31 15.19
CA GLU A 213 8.92 -17.25 15.94
C GLU A 213 9.17 -17.72 17.38
N LYS A 214 8.87 -16.85 18.35
CA LYS A 214 8.86 -17.22 19.77
C LYS A 214 7.49 -16.88 20.36
N GLY A 215 6.63 -17.88 20.42
CA GLY A 215 5.20 -17.67 20.70
C GLY A 215 4.56 -16.88 19.55
N GLN A 216 3.66 -15.95 19.84
CA GLN A 216 2.99 -15.15 18.80
C GLN A 216 3.80 -13.93 18.33
N ILE A 217 5.14 -13.98 18.41
CA ILE A 217 6.02 -12.84 18.09
C ILE A 217 6.90 -13.18 16.90
N TRP A 218 6.73 -12.44 15.80
CA TRP A 218 7.59 -12.55 14.61
C TRP A 218 8.27 -11.21 14.35
N GLN A 219 9.54 -11.23 14.00
CA GLN A 219 10.28 -10.01 13.74
C GLN A 219 11.27 -10.24 12.61
N PHE A 220 11.22 -9.38 11.60
CA PHE A 220 12.10 -9.47 10.45
C PHE A 220 12.20 -8.13 9.76
N GLY A 221 13.15 -8.01 8.83
CA GLY A 221 13.27 -6.81 8.03
C GLY A 221 14.64 -6.67 7.42
N ASP A 222 14.93 -5.44 7.03
CA ASP A 222 16.06 -5.12 6.17
C ASP A 222 16.80 -3.89 6.69
N ILE A 223 18.13 -3.92 6.57
CA ILE A 223 19.01 -2.78 6.80
C ILE A 223 19.81 -2.57 5.52
N TRP A 224 19.65 -1.41 4.90
CA TRP A 224 20.34 -1.05 3.67
C TRP A 224 21.54 -0.17 3.99
N PHE A 225 22.71 -0.59 3.52
CA PHE A 225 23.96 0.13 3.71
C PHE A 225 24.27 0.99 2.49
N GLN A 226 24.80 2.20 2.72
CA GLN A 226 25.32 3.07 1.68
C GLN A 226 26.71 2.60 1.22
N ASN A 227 27.26 3.24 0.20
CA ASN A 227 28.60 2.90 -0.33
C ASN A 227 29.74 3.12 0.68
N ASP A 228 29.57 4.03 1.65
CA ASP A 228 30.51 4.27 2.74
C ASP A 228 30.31 3.28 3.91
N GLY A 229 29.35 2.35 3.81
CA GLY A 229 29.01 1.41 4.86
C GLY A 229 28.04 1.95 5.93
N SER A 230 27.68 3.23 5.92
CA SER A 230 26.69 3.78 6.85
C SER A 230 25.29 3.23 6.58
N VAL A 231 24.41 3.25 7.60
CA VAL A 231 23.01 2.81 7.43
C VAL A 231 22.22 3.87 6.69
N GLY A 232 21.76 3.54 5.48
CA GLY A 232 21.04 4.46 4.61
C GLY A 232 19.52 4.40 4.68
N LYS A 233 18.96 3.26 5.13
CA LYS A 233 17.56 3.08 5.50
C LYS A 233 17.39 1.75 6.22
N THR A 234 16.30 1.60 6.98
CA THR A 234 15.91 0.31 7.54
C THR A 234 14.40 0.18 7.54
N ARG A 235 13.93 -1.06 7.39
CA ARG A 235 12.54 -1.46 7.55
C ARG A 235 12.51 -2.51 8.65
N GLN A 236 11.71 -2.25 9.66
CA GLN A 236 11.50 -3.17 10.76
C GLN A 236 10.05 -3.64 10.72
N ILE A 237 9.85 -4.95 10.69
CA ILE A 237 8.53 -5.57 10.69
C ILE A 237 8.43 -6.40 11.96
N TYR A 238 7.38 -6.16 12.71
CA TYR A 238 7.12 -6.81 13.98
C TYR A 238 5.66 -7.23 14.08
N TRP A 239 5.42 -8.51 14.28
CA TRP A 239 4.09 -9.05 14.55
C TRP A 239 3.98 -9.52 15.98
N LYS A 240 2.88 -9.16 16.65
CA LYS A 240 2.50 -9.68 17.96
C LYS A 240 0.99 -9.84 18.04
N SER A 241 0.54 -11.04 18.40
CA SER A 241 -0.87 -11.33 18.72
C SER A 241 -1.85 -10.84 17.64
N GLY A 242 -1.51 -11.07 16.37
CA GLY A 242 -2.35 -10.71 15.22
C GLY A 242 -2.21 -9.26 14.73
N GLU A 243 -1.34 -8.45 15.35
CA GLU A 243 -1.05 -7.08 14.91
C GLU A 243 0.37 -6.97 14.38
N GLY A 244 0.54 -6.36 13.22
CA GLY A 244 1.83 -6.08 12.59
C GLY A 244 2.20 -4.61 12.71
N TYR A 245 3.48 -4.29 12.91
CA TYR A 245 4.01 -2.94 12.88
C TYR A 245 5.12 -2.88 11.85
N PHE A 246 5.04 -1.89 10.95
CA PHE A 246 6.03 -1.61 9.91
C PHE A 246 6.65 -0.25 10.21
N ILE A 247 7.94 -0.23 10.48
CA ILE A 247 8.69 0.96 10.88
C ILE A 247 9.79 1.20 9.86
N ASP A 248 9.64 2.28 9.11
CA ASP A 248 10.57 2.67 8.06
C ASP A 248 11.39 3.87 8.52
N PHE A 249 12.70 3.73 8.42
CA PHE A 249 13.67 4.82 8.56
C PHE A 249 14.31 5.13 7.22
N GLY A 250 14.72 6.38 7.05
CA GLY A 250 15.45 6.84 5.88
C GLY A 250 16.30 8.06 6.21
N GLN A 251 17.22 8.36 5.31
CA GLN A 251 18.18 9.44 5.47
C GLN A 251 17.54 10.83 5.31
N THR A 252 17.81 11.73 6.26
CA THR A 252 17.47 13.16 6.21
C THR A 252 18.70 13.94 6.65
N ARG A 253 19.31 14.72 5.75
CA ARG A 253 20.49 15.54 6.05
C ARG A 253 21.64 14.74 6.72
N GLY A 254 21.85 13.49 6.30
CA GLY A 254 22.92 12.61 6.81
C GLY A 254 22.54 11.77 8.02
N GLU A 255 21.37 12.02 8.62
CA GLU A 255 20.90 11.31 9.80
C GLU A 255 19.78 10.32 9.47
N LEU A 256 19.70 9.25 10.25
CA LEU A 256 18.64 8.25 10.09
C LEU A 256 17.38 8.69 10.85
N VAL A 257 16.32 8.99 10.10
CA VAL A 257 15.07 9.56 10.63
C VAL A 257 13.89 8.64 10.33
N LEU A 258 12.97 8.55 11.29
CA LEU A 258 11.74 7.80 11.18
C LEU A 258 10.87 8.44 10.08
N LYS A 259 10.55 7.66 9.06
CA LYS A 259 9.77 8.09 7.89
C LYS A 259 8.33 7.62 7.94
N LYS A 260 8.09 6.43 8.48
CA LYS A 260 6.75 5.83 8.49
C LYS A 260 6.59 4.82 9.61
N VAL A 261 5.42 4.84 10.25
CA VAL A 261 4.95 3.77 11.14
C VAL A 261 3.55 3.37 10.69
N ILE A 262 3.39 2.11 10.32
CA ILE A 262 2.09 1.51 9.96
C ILE A 262 1.78 0.41 10.96
N ARG A 263 0.55 0.38 11.46
CA ARG A 263 -0.01 -0.78 12.16
C ARG A 263 -0.91 -1.55 11.21
N SER A 264 -0.76 -2.85 11.15
CA SER A 264 -1.53 -3.77 10.33
C SER A 264 -2.38 -4.66 11.23
N ILE A 265 -3.68 -4.74 10.94
CA ILE A 265 -4.63 -5.59 11.67
C ILE A 265 -5.40 -6.40 10.61
N PRO A 266 -4.91 -7.59 10.21
CA PRO A 266 -5.42 -8.32 9.06
C PRO A 266 -6.91 -8.68 9.08
N LEU A 267 -7.54 -8.66 10.26
CA LEU A 267 -8.95 -9.04 10.47
C LEU A 267 -9.93 -7.84 10.43
N LYS A 268 -9.46 -6.61 10.16
CA LYS A 268 -10.32 -5.42 10.03
C LYS A 268 -10.41 -4.97 8.57
N ASP A 269 -11.57 -4.41 8.18
CA ASP A 269 -11.85 -3.95 6.81
C ASP A 269 -10.84 -2.90 6.29
N ASN A 270 -10.19 -2.17 7.21
CA ASN A 270 -9.00 -1.36 6.92
C ASN A 270 -7.75 -2.11 7.43
N TYR A 271 -7.12 -2.86 6.53
CA TYR A 271 -5.95 -3.69 6.82
C TYR A 271 -4.78 -2.94 7.45
N HIS A 272 -4.67 -1.62 7.23
CA HIS A 272 -3.55 -0.80 7.66
C HIS A 272 -3.99 0.55 8.24
N GLU A 273 -3.39 0.92 9.37
CA GLU A 273 -3.49 2.21 10.03
C GLU A 273 -2.14 2.91 9.90
N ILE A 274 -2.11 4.10 9.28
CA ILE A 274 -0.91 4.93 9.24
C ILE A 274 -0.82 5.69 10.56
N ILE A 275 0.06 5.23 11.46
CA ILE A 275 0.28 5.92 12.73
C ILE A 275 1.08 7.21 12.50
N TYR A 276 2.11 7.12 11.66
CA TYR A 276 3.00 8.23 11.35
C TYR A 276 3.51 8.15 9.92
N LYS A 277 3.64 9.29 9.26
CA LYS A 277 4.30 9.45 7.97
C LYS A 277 4.81 10.88 7.85
N GLU A 278 6.10 11.02 7.56
CA GLU A 278 6.74 12.31 7.24
C GLU A 278 6.31 12.85 5.87
#